data_AF-A0A101ER18-F1
#
_entry.id   AF-A0A101ER18-F1
#
_cell.length_a   1.000
_cell.length_b   1.000
_cell.length_c   1.000
_cell.angle_alpha   90.00
_cell.angle_beta   90.00
_cell.angle_gamma   90.00
#
_symmetry.space_group_name_H-M   'P 1'
#
loop_
_entity.id
_entity.type
_entity.pdbx_description
1 polymer ?
#
loop_
_entity_poly.entity_id
_entity_poly.type
_entity_poly.pdbx_seq_one_letter_code
_entity_poly.pdbx_strand_id
1 'polypeptide(L)'
;PEAPKVQFFVVDEKLKLHPRPRKDTLRSVTRKYKRPDGTTYITISFDDTGEAVEIFISNGTEMAEAIGRLSSIALRAGVSMDEIIEQLSKVKGEYCKGLAEEIKKALEDFAKLWLRTGKEAPESEEEPIEREKFIVAHNLRWQSGYYVDDEGNVYCPVCLSKNSLIKQEGCVSCKNCGWSKCE
;
A
#
# COMPACT_ATOMS: atom_id res chain seq x y z
N PRO A 1 16.66 10.23 17.42
CA PRO A 1 15.93 9.19 16.66
C PRO A 1 15.68 9.64 15.21
N GLU A 2 16.12 8.84 14.23
CA GLU A 2 15.85 9.03 12.80
C GLU A 2 14.38 8.70 12.47
N ALA A 3 13.87 9.25 11.37
CA ALA A 3 12.53 8.93 10.88
C ALA A 3 12.41 7.43 10.54
N PRO A 4 11.27 6.79 10.82
CA PRO A 4 11.06 5.39 10.46
C PRO A 4 11.14 5.25 8.94
N LYS A 5 12.21 4.63 8.45
CA LYS A 5 12.35 4.25 7.05
C LYS A 5 11.34 3.14 6.77
N VAL A 6 10.25 3.45 6.07
CA VAL A 6 9.36 2.43 5.51
C VAL A 6 10.16 1.71 4.42
N GLN A 7 10.76 0.58 4.75
CA GLN A 7 11.41 -0.28 3.75
C GLN A 7 10.30 -0.96 2.95
N PHE A 8 10.02 -0.44 1.76
CA PHE A 8 9.05 -1.03 0.83
C PHE A 8 9.49 -2.43 0.35
N PHE A 9 10.79 -2.75 0.38
CA PHE A 9 11.35 -4.02 -0.08
C PHE A 9 12.38 -4.57 0.89
N VAL A 10 12.46 -5.91 0.99
CA VAL A 10 13.52 -6.60 1.73
C VAL A 10 14.69 -6.82 0.77
N VAL A 11 15.79 -6.11 0.99
CA VAL A 11 17.01 -6.22 0.18
C VAL A 11 18.07 -6.94 0.99
N ASP A 12 18.65 -8.02 0.44
CA ASP A 12 19.75 -8.72 1.10
C ASP A 12 21.12 -8.05 0.85
N GLU A 13 22.17 -8.55 1.50
CA GLU A 13 23.55 -8.07 1.36
C GLU A 13 24.09 -8.16 -0.09
N LYS A 14 23.42 -8.92 -0.96
CA LYS A 14 23.76 -9.10 -2.37
C LYS A 14 22.89 -8.24 -3.29
N LEU A 15 22.17 -7.26 -2.74
CA LEU A 15 21.26 -6.37 -3.46
C LEU A 15 20.10 -7.11 -4.17
N LYS A 16 19.70 -8.29 -3.67
CA LYS A 16 18.55 -9.02 -4.20
C LYS A 16 17.28 -8.66 -3.46
N LEU A 17 16.19 -8.50 -4.21
CA LEU A 17 14.85 -8.32 -3.67
C LEU A 17 14.31 -9.64 -3.14
N HIS A 18 13.75 -9.59 -1.93
CA HIS A 18 13.00 -10.67 -1.31
C HIS A 18 11.55 -10.24 -1.08
N PRO A 19 10.59 -11.14 -1.26
CA PRO A 19 9.18 -10.82 -1.09
C PRO A 19 8.88 -10.53 0.39
N ARG A 20 8.21 -9.39 0.67
CA ARG A 20 7.79 -8.97 2.03
C ARG A 20 7.10 -10.10 2.80
N PRO A 21 7.34 -10.34 4.10
CA PRO A 21 6.68 -11.40 4.86
C PRO A 21 5.15 -11.34 4.75
N ARG A 22 4.49 -12.51 4.81
CA ARG A 22 3.03 -12.57 4.83
C ARG A 22 2.51 -12.11 6.19
N LYS A 23 1.41 -11.34 6.18
CA LYS A 23 0.60 -11.14 7.37
C LYS A 23 -0.22 -12.40 7.65
N ASP A 24 -0.63 -12.58 8.90
CA ASP A 24 -1.44 -13.73 9.32
C ASP A 24 -2.85 -13.70 8.69
N THR A 25 -3.38 -12.51 8.43
CA THR A 25 -4.69 -12.33 7.81
C THR A 25 -4.67 -11.20 6.78
N LEU A 26 -5.44 -11.37 5.71
CA LEU A 26 -5.60 -10.40 4.62
C LEU A 26 -7.04 -10.38 4.14
N ARG A 27 -7.52 -9.22 3.71
CA ARG A 27 -8.81 -9.12 3.00
C ARG A 27 -8.62 -9.58 1.56
N SER A 28 -9.58 -10.30 1.00
CA SER A 28 -9.44 -10.84 -0.35
C SER A 28 -10.73 -10.78 -1.16
N VAL A 29 -10.61 -10.60 -2.46
CA VAL A 29 -11.69 -10.76 -3.44
C VAL A 29 -11.42 -11.98 -4.28
N THR A 30 -12.41 -12.87 -4.40
CA THR A 30 -12.34 -14.02 -5.31
C THR A 30 -13.34 -13.83 -6.45
N ARG A 31 -12.84 -13.87 -7.68
CA ARG A 31 -13.66 -13.86 -8.90
C ARG A 31 -13.60 -15.17 -9.64
N LYS A 32 -14.71 -15.50 -10.30
CA LYS A 32 -14.90 -16.71 -11.10
C LYS A 32 -14.79 -16.36 -12.58
N TYR A 33 -13.74 -16.85 -13.23
CA TYR A 33 -13.55 -16.74 -14.67
C TYR A 33 -14.02 -18.03 -15.36
N LYS A 34 -15.20 -18.00 -15.99
CA LYS A 34 -15.79 -19.16 -16.69
C LYS A 34 -15.39 -19.16 -18.16
N ARG A 35 -14.90 -20.30 -18.64
CA ARG A 35 -14.56 -20.56 -20.04
C ARG A 35 -15.20 -21.87 -20.52
N PRO A 36 -15.21 -22.15 -21.83
CA PRO A 36 -15.72 -23.42 -22.36
C PRO A 36 -14.98 -24.65 -21.82
N ASP A 37 -13.69 -24.53 -21.54
CA ASP A 37 -12.80 -25.63 -21.11
C ASP A 37 -12.69 -25.79 -19.58
N GLY A 38 -13.34 -24.91 -18.81
CA GLY A 38 -13.27 -24.96 -17.35
C GLY A 38 -13.53 -23.63 -16.66
N THR A 39 -13.37 -23.63 -15.34
CA THR A 39 -13.49 -22.43 -14.51
C THR A 39 -12.16 -22.17 -13.84
N THR A 40 -11.70 -20.92 -13.88
CA THR A 40 -10.57 -20.44 -13.09
C THR A 40 -11.06 -19.54 -11.97
N TYR A 41 -10.60 -19.79 -10.75
CA TYR A 41 -10.82 -18.92 -9.59
C TYR A 41 -9.60 -18.04 -9.39
N ILE A 42 -9.83 -16.74 -9.27
CA ILE A 42 -8.79 -15.73 -9.12
C ILE A 42 -9.05 -15.03 -7.80
N THR A 43 -8.16 -15.18 -6.83
CA THR A 43 -8.25 -14.54 -5.53
C THR A 43 -7.15 -13.50 -5.42
N ILE A 44 -7.51 -12.24 -5.18
CA ILE A 44 -6.56 -11.15 -4.91
C ILE A 44 -6.69 -10.78 -3.44
N SER A 45 -5.57 -10.75 -2.74
CA SER A 45 -5.46 -10.32 -1.35
C SER A 45 -4.86 -8.92 -1.27
N PHE A 46 -5.38 -8.13 -0.34
CA PHE A 46 -5.05 -6.73 -0.15
C PHE A 46 -4.53 -6.50 1.26
N ASP A 47 -3.57 -5.60 1.39
CA ASP A 47 -3.13 -5.13 2.70
C ASP A 47 -4.04 -4.04 3.28
N ASP A 48 -3.66 -3.52 4.45
CA ASP A 48 -4.46 -2.53 5.17
C ASP A 48 -4.52 -1.17 4.46
N THR A 49 -3.59 -0.90 3.54
CA THR A 49 -3.59 0.31 2.69
C THR A 49 -4.46 0.14 1.45
N GLY A 50 -4.95 -1.07 1.19
CA GLY A 50 -5.71 -1.40 0.00
C GLY A 50 -4.86 -1.75 -1.21
N GLU A 51 -3.54 -1.92 -1.03
CA GLU A 51 -2.66 -2.41 -2.09
C GLU A 51 -2.80 -3.92 -2.26
N ALA A 52 -2.82 -4.39 -3.50
CA ALA A 52 -2.83 -5.81 -3.80
C ALA A 52 -1.45 -6.41 -3.49
N VAL A 53 -1.39 -7.39 -2.60
CA VAL A 53 -0.14 -7.99 -2.11
C VAL A 53 0.02 -9.45 -2.50
N GLU A 54 -1.07 -10.14 -2.85
CA GLU A 54 -1.00 -11.54 -3.25
C GLU A 54 -2.10 -11.88 -4.26
N ILE A 55 -1.81 -12.80 -5.18
CA ILE A 55 -2.78 -13.35 -6.12
C ILE A 55 -2.67 -14.87 -6.12
N PHE A 56 -3.82 -15.54 -6.09
CA PHE A 56 -3.95 -16.98 -6.25
C PHE A 56 -4.83 -17.27 -7.45
N ILE A 57 -4.38 -18.21 -8.29
CA ILE A 57 -5.10 -18.62 -9.49
C ILE A 57 -5.25 -20.14 -9.42
N SER A 58 -6.49 -20.63 -9.44
CA SER A 58 -6.79 -22.05 -9.31
C SER A 58 -7.79 -22.53 -10.35
N ASN A 59 -7.36 -23.49 -11.16
CA ASN A 59 -8.20 -24.27 -12.08
C ASN A 59 -7.72 -25.73 -12.21
N GLY A 60 -6.79 -26.16 -11.35
CA GLY A 60 -6.16 -27.49 -11.40
C GLY A 60 -5.05 -27.67 -12.44
N THR A 61 -4.66 -26.63 -13.18
CA THR A 61 -3.57 -26.71 -14.17
C THR A 61 -2.26 -26.15 -13.62
N GLU A 62 -1.14 -26.74 -14.04
CA GLU A 62 0.22 -26.25 -13.71
C GLU A 62 0.43 -24.80 -14.20
N MET A 63 -0.14 -24.45 -15.34
CA MET A 63 -0.04 -23.09 -15.91
C MET A 63 -0.67 -22.05 -14.99
N ALA A 64 -1.87 -22.32 -14.45
CA ALA A 64 -2.53 -21.41 -13.52
C ALA A 64 -1.73 -21.24 -12.23
N GLU A 65 -1.22 -22.35 -11.68
CA GLU A 65 -0.40 -22.34 -10.47
C GLU A 65 0.90 -21.57 -10.68
N ALA A 66 1.58 -21.76 -11.81
CA ALA A 66 2.80 -21.03 -12.14
C ALA A 66 2.56 -19.51 -12.24
N ILE A 67 1.50 -19.09 -12.96
CA ILE A 67 1.15 -17.67 -13.09
C ILE A 67 0.82 -17.08 -11.71
N GLY A 68 -0.01 -17.76 -10.91
CA GLY A 68 -0.39 -17.30 -9.58
C GLY A 68 0.84 -17.14 -8.66
N ARG A 69 1.72 -18.15 -8.60
CA ARG A 69 2.93 -18.12 -7.76
C ARG A 69 3.90 -17.02 -8.15
N LEU A 70 4.20 -16.88 -9.44
CA LEU A 70 5.13 -15.85 -9.92
C LEU A 70 4.56 -14.44 -9.72
N SER A 71 3.27 -14.26 -9.98
CA SER A 71 2.60 -12.97 -9.79
C SER A 71 2.53 -12.60 -8.30
N SER A 72 2.23 -13.55 -7.40
CA SER A 72 2.27 -13.35 -5.95
C SER A 72 3.66 -12.91 -5.45
N ILE A 73 4.73 -13.57 -5.93
CA ILE A 73 6.10 -13.17 -5.59
C ILE A 73 6.40 -11.77 -6.10
N ALA A 74 5.99 -11.43 -7.32
CA ALA A 74 6.20 -10.12 -7.91
C ALA A 74 5.52 -9.00 -7.10
N LEU A 75 4.24 -9.17 -6.73
CA LEU A 75 3.50 -8.22 -5.88
C LEU A 75 4.22 -8.00 -4.54
N ARG A 76 4.62 -9.09 -3.88
CA ARG A 76 5.33 -9.02 -2.60
C ARG A 76 6.72 -8.41 -2.71
N ALA A 77 7.35 -8.49 -3.88
CA ALA A 77 8.62 -7.86 -4.18
C ALA A 77 8.46 -6.39 -4.63
N GLY A 78 7.23 -5.88 -4.76
CA GLY A 78 6.97 -4.47 -5.07
C GLY A 78 6.48 -4.14 -6.46
N VAL A 79 6.28 -5.15 -7.32
CA VAL A 79 5.74 -4.92 -8.65
C VAL A 79 4.29 -4.50 -8.50
N SER A 80 3.87 -3.44 -9.19
CA SER A 80 2.49 -2.99 -9.14
C SER A 80 1.56 -4.00 -9.82
N MET A 81 0.30 -4.06 -9.37
CA MET A 81 -0.69 -4.91 -10.01
C MET A 81 -0.95 -4.52 -11.47
N ASP A 82 -0.84 -3.23 -11.80
CA ASP A 82 -1.01 -2.72 -13.16
C ASP A 82 0.03 -3.28 -14.13
N GLU A 83 1.29 -3.39 -13.70
CA GLU A 83 2.34 -4.03 -14.50
C GLU A 83 2.04 -5.50 -14.76
N ILE A 84 1.55 -6.24 -13.76
CA ILE A 84 1.16 -7.65 -13.93
C ILE A 84 0.00 -7.79 -14.91
N ILE A 85 -1.02 -6.94 -14.77
CA ILE A 85 -2.18 -6.88 -15.68
C ILE A 85 -1.71 -6.59 -17.11
N GLU A 86 -0.82 -5.63 -17.29
CA GLU A 86 -0.26 -5.29 -18.59
C GLU A 86 0.47 -6.48 -19.21
N GLN A 87 1.37 -7.14 -18.46
CA GLN A 87 2.09 -8.31 -18.97
C GLN A 87 1.15 -9.46 -19.33
N LEU A 88 0.14 -9.75 -18.50
CA LEU A 88 -0.86 -10.79 -18.80
C LEU A 88 -1.66 -10.46 -20.08
N SER A 89 -1.98 -9.19 -20.31
CA SER A 89 -2.69 -8.75 -21.52
C SER A 89 -1.88 -8.89 -22.82
N LYS A 90 -0.54 -8.91 -22.71
CA LYS A 90 0.40 -9.07 -23.83
C LYS A 90 0.66 -10.53 -24.20
N VAL A 91 0.30 -11.49 -23.34
CA VAL A 91 0.45 -12.92 -23.64
C VAL A 91 -0.49 -13.31 -24.78
N LYS A 92 0.01 -14.11 -25.72
CA LYS A 92 -0.79 -14.64 -26.83
C LYS A 92 -1.86 -15.61 -26.31
N GLY A 93 -3.07 -15.49 -26.86
CA GLY A 93 -4.23 -16.30 -26.49
C GLY A 93 -5.17 -15.60 -25.51
N GLU A 94 -6.31 -16.21 -25.25
CA GLU A 94 -7.41 -15.57 -24.53
C GLU A 94 -7.37 -15.81 -23.01
N TYR A 95 -6.63 -16.82 -22.55
CA TYR A 95 -6.58 -17.15 -21.13
C TYR A 95 -6.02 -16.00 -20.28
N CYS A 96 -4.79 -15.57 -20.57
CA CYS A 96 -4.13 -14.54 -19.77
C CYS A 96 -4.80 -13.17 -19.91
N LYS A 97 -5.37 -12.86 -21.08
CA LYS A 97 -6.18 -11.65 -21.26
C LYS A 97 -7.42 -11.66 -20.38
N GLY A 98 -8.15 -12.79 -20.35
CA GLY A 98 -9.29 -12.95 -19.46
C GLY A 98 -8.90 -12.93 -17.97
N LEU A 99 -7.73 -13.48 -17.61
CA LEU A 99 -7.18 -13.30 -16.26
C LEU A 99 -6.98 -11.82 -15.95
N ALA A 100 -6.34 -11.05 -16.84
CA ALA A 100 -6.11 -9.62 -16.65
C ALA A 100 -7.42 -8.83 -16.48
N GLU A 101 -8.44 -9.14 -17.28
CA GLU A 101 -9.77 -8.52 -17.14
C GLU A 101 -10.44 -8.85 -15.80
N GLU A 102 -10.42 -10.10 -15.38
CA GLU A 102 -11.02 -10.49 -14.10
C GLU A 102 -10.23 -9.97 -12.90
N ILE A 103 -8.90 -9.82 -13.01
CA ILE A 103 -8.07 -9.15 -12.01
C ILE A 103 -8.50 -7.68 -11.88
N LYS A 104 -8.63 -6.93 -12.99
CA LYS A 104 -9.12 -5.55 -12.96
C LYS A 104 -10.47 -5.42 -12.25
N LYS A 105 -11.42 -6.29 -12.60
CA LYS A 105 -12.74 -6.28 -11.96
C LYS A 105 -12.67 -6.63 -10.47
N ALA A 106 -11.75 -7.51 -10.05
CA ALA A 106 -11.55 -7.82 -8.64
C ALA A 106 -11.01 -6.62 -7.85
N LEU A 107 -10.12 -5.81 -8.45
CA LEU A 107 -9.68 -4.53 -7.86
C LEU A 107 -10.85 -3.56 -7.71
N GLU A 108 -11.69 -3.43 -8.75
CA GLU A 108 -12.88 -2.59 -8.68
C GLU A 108 -13.88 -3.07 -7.62
N ASP A 109 -14.10 -4.38 -7.53
CA ASP A 109 -14.96 -4.98 -6.52
C ASP A 109 -14.42 -4.70 -5.12
N PHE A 110 -13.10 -4.78 -4.93
CA PHE A 110 -12.46 -4.42 -3.67
C PHE A 110 -12.71 -2.95 -3.31
N ALA A 111 -12.48 -2.05 -4.27
CA ALA A 111 -12.75 -0.63 -4.07
C ALA A 111 -14.23 -0.36 -3.73
N LYS A 112 -15.17 -1.01 -4.41
CA LYS A 112 -16.61 -0.84 -4.16
C LYS A 112 -17.04 -1.34 -2.79
N LEU A 113 -16.44 -2.43 -2.30
CA LEU A 113 -16.86 -3.10 -1.06
C LEU A 113 -16.15 -2.55 0.18
N TRP A 114 -14.88 -2.18 0.07
CA TRP A 114 -14.04 -1.80 1.22
C TRP A 114 -13.52 -0.36 1.17
N LEU A 115 -13.54 0.32 0.02
CA LEU A 115 -13.25 1.77 -0.04
C LEU A 115 -14.53 2.64 0.00
N ARG A 116 -15.75 2.06 -0.14
CA ARG A 116 -17.02 2.83 -0.04
C ARG A 116 -17.62 2.94 1.37
N THR A 117 -16.93 2.55 2.43
CA THR A 117 -17.25 2.99 3.80
C THR A 117 -16.54 4.31 4.09
N GLY A 118 -16.96 5.36 3.40
CA GLY A 118 -16.41 6.72 3.49
C GLY A 118 -17.51 7.79 3.56
N LYS A 119 -18.68 7.46 4.09
CA LYS A 119 -19.54 8.45 4.74
C LYS A 119 -19.56 8.11 6.21
N GLU A 120 -18.90 8.96 6.99
CA GLU A 120 -18.77 8.96 8.45
C GLU A 120 -17.69 8.03 9.05
N ALA A 121 -16.43 8.47 8.97
CA ALA A 121 -15.44 8.39 10.06
C ALA A 121 -14.34 9.46 9.81
N PRO A 122 -13.74 10.03 10.87
CA PRO A 122 -13.22 11.40 10.88
C PRO A 122 -11.87 11.56 10.17
N GLU A 123 -11.58 12.81 9.84
CA GLU A 123 -10.37 13.33 9.19
C GLU A 123 -9.04 12.69 9.63
N SER A 124 -8.15 12.58 8.65
CA SER A 124 -6.68 12.57 8.74
C SER A 124 -5.94 11.24 8.94
N GLU A 125 -5.86 10.45 7.88
CA GLU A 125 -4.60 9.76 7.53
C GLU A 125 -4.25 10.14 6.09
N GLU A 126 -3.52 11.25 5.93
CA GLU A 126 -2.94 11.63 4.62
C GLU A 126 -1.94 10.55 4.19
N GLU A 127 -2.11 10.07 2.97
CA GLU A 127 -1.32 9.01 2.37
C GLU A 127 0.20 9.30 2.48
N PRO A 128 1.05 8.28 2.71
CA PRO A 128 2.50 8.47 2.89
C PRO A 128 3.18 9.29 1.78
N ILE A 129 2.63 9.24 0.56
CA ILE A 129 3.14 9.94 -0.62
C ILE A 129 2.83 11.45 -0.56
N GLU A 130 1.69 11.86 -0.01
CA GLU A 130 1.32 13.27 0.13
C GLU A 130 2.12 13.95 1.25
N ARG A 131 2.37 13.23 2.35
CA ARG A 131 3.25 13.71 3.42
C ARG A 131 4.66 14.04 2.93
N GLU A 132 5.27 13.16 2.14
CA GLU A 132 6.63 13.39 1.62
C GLU A 132 6.67 14.59 0.67
N LYS A 133 5.66 14.71 -0.21
CA LYS A 133 5.51 15.89 -1.08
C LYS A 133 5.36 17.18 -0.27
N PHE A 134 4.58 17.15 0.82
CA PHE A 134 4.39 18.31 1.68
C PHE A 134 5.69 18.72 2.39
N ILE A 135 6.43 17.76 2.94
CA ILE A 135 7.72 17.97 3.61
C ILE A 135 8.73 18.59 2.64
N VAL A 136 8.86 18.05 1.43
CA VAL A 136 9.78 18.55 0.41
C VAL A 136 9.34 19.93 -0.10
N ALA A 137 8.06 20.13 -0.37
CA ALA A 137 7.54 21.41 -0.88
C ALA A 137 7.73 22.59 0.09
N HIS A 138 7.71 22.32 1.39
CA HIS A 138 7.88 23.34 2.44
C HIS A 138 9.28 23.34 3.08
N ASN A 139 10.25 22.61 2.51
CA ASN A 139 11.61 22.48 3.03
C ASN A 139 11.67 22.13 4.52
N LEU A 140 10.78 21.24 4.98
CA LEU A 140 10.68 20.90 6.40
C LEU A 140 11.86 20.05 6.84
N ARG A 141 12.52 20.47 7.92
CA ARG A 141 13.64 19.75 8.53
C ARG A 141 13.23 19.18 9.87
N TRP A 142 13.65 17.95 10.15
CA TRP A 142 13.38 17.32 11.44
C TRP A 142 14.31 17.86 12.52
N GLN A 143 13.74 18.42 13.59
CA GLN A 143 14.48 18.95 14.73
C GLN A 143 13.74 18.67 16.04
N SER A 144 14.43 18.13 17.02
CA SER A 144 13.92 17.91 18.40
C SER A 144 12.60 17.13 18.51
N GLY A 145 12.23 16.33 17.49
CA GLY A 145 11.01 15.49 17.49
C GLY A 145 9.83 16.06 16.73
N TYR A 146 10.01 17.14 15.98
CA TYR A 146 9.01 17.76 15.11
C TYR A 146 9.68 18.35 13.87
N TYR A 147 8.89 18.88 12.93
CA TYR A 147 9.38 19.50 11.70
C TYR A 147 9.51 21.03 11.83
N VAL A 148 10.48 21.64 11.15
CA VAL A 148 10.72 23.09 11.14
C VAL A 148 11.04 23.57 9.73
N ASP A 149 10.40 24.64 9.24
CA ASP A 149 10.72 25.25 7.95
C ASP A 149 11.89 26.26 8.05
N ASP A 150 12.34 26.78 6.91
CA ASP A 150 13.43 27.76 6.86
C ASP A 150 13.06 29.13 7.52
N GLU A 151 11.77 29.39 7.72
CA GLU A 151 11.25 30.58 8.43
C GLU A 151 11.16 30.37 9.95
N GLY A 152 11.47 29.17 10.45
CA GLY A 152 11.42 28.81 11.86
C GLY A 152 10.03 28.42 12.38
N ASN A 153 9.05 28.22 11.50
CA ASN A 153 7.74 27.70 11.89
C ASN A 153 7.84 26.21 12.21
N VAL A 154 7.13 25.77 13.25
CA VAL A 154 7.15 24.38 13.70
C VAL A 154 5.94 23.62 13.19
N TYR A 155 6.10 22.35 12.88
CA TYR A 155 5.05 21.52 12.29
C TYR A 155 4.92 20.22 13.07
N CYS A 156 3.68 19.84 13.36
CA CYS A 156 3.38 18.59 14.07
C CYS A 156 3.90 17.38 13.27
N PRO A 157 4.62 16.43 13.91
CA PRO A 157 5.16 15.26 13.21
C PRO A 157 4.09 14.25 12.76
N VAL A 158 2.86 14.38 13.28
CA VAL A 158 1.73 13.50 12.92
C VAL A 158 0.83 14.20 11.92
N CYS A 159 0.26 15.35 12.24
CA CYS A 159 -0.75 15.98 11.39
C CYS A 159 -0.21 17.12 10.51
N LEU A 160 1.10 17.37 10.51
CA LEU A 160 1.75 18.47 9.76
C LEU A 160 1.13 19.86 9.96
N SER A 161 0.37 20.06 11.04
CA SER A 161 -0.19 21.36 11.35
C SER A 161 0.91 22.34 11.74
N LYS A 162 0.94 23.47 11.03
CA LYS A 162 1.84 24.59 11.28
C LYS A 162 1.53 25.26 12.62
N ASN A 163 2.56 25.51 13.41
CA ASN A 163 2.56 26.19 14.71
C ASN A 163 1.52 25.70 15.72
N SER A 164 1.17 24.40 15.67
CA SER A 164 0.19 23.79 16.57
C SER A 164 0.81 23.20 17.85
N LEU A 165 2.13 23.21 17.97
CA LEU A 165 2.88 22.61 19.08
C LEU A 165 3.01 23.57 20.27
N ILE A 166 2.74 23.07 21.48
CA ILE A 166 2.92 23.77 22.75
C ILE A 166 4.00 23.06 23.55
N LYS A 167 4.89 23.80 24.20
CA LYS A 167 5.82 23.26 25.19
C LYS A 167 5.32 23.59 26.60
N GLN A 168 5.12 22.57 27.43
CA GLN A 168 4.71 22.68 28.84
C GLN A 168 5.37 21.57 29.65
N GLU A 169 5.97 21.93 30.80
CA GLU A 169 6.48 20.96 31.80
C GLU A 169 7.44 19.88 31.24
N GLY A 170 8.27 20.21 30.24
CA GLY A 170 9.18 19.24 29.61
C GLY A 170 8.53 18.36 28.53
N CYS A 171 7.25 18.56 28.25
CA CYS A 171 6.51 17.90 27.18
C CYS A 171 6.13 18.88 26.06
N VAL A 172 6.11 18.38 24.84
CA VAL A 172 5.61 19.07 23.64
C VAL A 172 4.31 18.40 23.22
N SER A 173 3.24 19.16 23.00
CA SER A 173 1.94 18.61 22.57
C SER A 173 1.32 19.39 21.41
N CYS A 174 0.60 18.70 20.53
CA CYS A 174 -0.09 19.28 19.38
C CYS A 174 -1.55 19.58 19.75
N LYS A 175 -1.97 20.84 19.62
CA LYS A 175 -3.37 21.26 19.81
C LYS A 175 -4.34 20.71 18.77
N ASN A 176 -3.84 20.28 17.60
CA ASN A 176 -4.67 19.86 16.48
C ASN A 176 -5.02 18.37 16.52
N CYS A 177 -4.01 17.50 16.76
CA CYS A 177 -4.20 16.05 16.69
C CYS A 177 -3.87 15.30 17.99
N GLY A 178 -3.51 16.02 19.06
CA GLY A 178 -3.23 15.42 20.37
C GLY A 178 -1.89 14.68 20.48
N TRP A 179 -1.03 14.70 19.45
CA TRP A 179 0.33 14.16 19.54
C TRP A 179 1.08 14.80 20.72
N SER A 180 1.80 14.03 21.51
CA SER A 180 2.68 14.56 22.55
C SER A 180 3.99 13.79 22.67
N LYS A 181 5.02 14.49 23.14
CA LYS A 181 6.36 13.94 23.38
C LYS A 181 6.99 14.66 24.57
N CYS A 182 7.31 13.90 25.61
CA CYS A 182 8.08 14.37 26.76
C CYS A 182 9.56 14.01 26.59
N GLU A 183 10.43 14.83 27.16
CA GLU A 183 11.86 14.47 27.35
C GLU A 183 12.04 13.43 28.47
#